data_AF-A0A969LBA6-F1
#
_entry.id   AF-A0A969LBA6-F1
#
_cell.length_a   1.000
_cell.length_b   1.000
_cell.length_c   1.000
_cell.angle_alpha   90.00
_cell.angle_beta   90.00
_cell.angle_gamma   90.00
#
_symmetry.space_group_name_H-M   'P 1'
#
loop_
_entity.id
_entity.type
_entity.pdbx_description
1 polymer ?
#
loop_
_entity_poly.entity_id
_entity_poly.type
_entity_poly.pdbx_seq_one_letter_code
_entity_poly.pdbx_strand_id
1 'polypeptide(L)'
;NLSLPYDPSGKPSANNREHCSTPGAGIYEDSRRNLWIGTYGGGLSKLDRQTGIFTHYLHQPDNPQSISSNIVYAILEDSRGNLWVGTRGGGLNRFDYQTERFHRYLYSEQNPQSLSNDKVMCIFEDSKKRLWVGTYGGALNEFNPQTGTFRRISEKDGLPNDVAYGILEDSYGHLWISTNKGICQFDPNAPFNSLSRKPSGEFQSLDSLFRNFTVFDGLQSNEFNGGAYFKSQEGQIFFGGINGFTSFYPEKIKFNQKEPPVFLTDFQIFNQSVPIGSAPEGSFFLQRHISEMDKIYLDYTQSVFSIEFAALNFTRSEKNQYAYRLKGFQNSEWNYITDRRLITYTNLNPGTYVFEVKAANNDGVWNTKGATLTIVIKPPFWMTWWFRILGALIGLAIAYTLYRYRINQIQRRKQELEDEVQRQTAQINQQKKNFRPFWTT
;
A
#
# COMPACT_ATOMS: atom_id res chain seq x y z
N ASN A 1 18.20 35.03 -17.39
CA ASN A 1 18.01 36.48 -17.16
C ASN A 1 16.55 36.81 -16.96
N LEU A 2 16.06 36.74 -15.71
CA LEU A 2 14.83 37.41 -15.27
C LEU A 2 15.02 37.73 -13.78
N SER A 3 15.63 38.88 -13.53
CA SER A 3 15.73 39.54 -12.24
C SER A 3 14.36 40.08 -11.83
N LEU A 4 13.87 39.69 -10.65
CA LEU A 4 12.70 40.31 -10.02
C LEU A 4 13.11 41.59 -9.27
N PRO A 5 12.30 42.65 -9.29
CA PRO A 5 12.60 43.90 -8.59
C PRO A 5 12.45 43.75 -7.08
N TYR A 6 13.46 44.22 -6.35
CA TYR A 6 13.47 44.40 -4.90
C TYR A 6 12.75 45.71 -4.56
N ASP A 7 11.65 45.63 -3.80
CA ASP A 7 10.99 46.81 -3.20
C ASP A 7 11.56 47.04 -1.79
N PRO A 8 12.25 48.18 -1.53
CA PRO A 8 12.88 48.45 -0.25
C PRO A 8 11.94 49.05 0.82
N SER A 9 10.63 49.14 0.59
CA SER A 9 9.73 49.96 1.44
C SER A 9 8.73 49.20 2.33
N GLY A 10 8.74 47.86 2.32
CA GLY A 10 7.85 47.04 3.16
C GLY A 10 8.20 47.07 4.66
N LYS A 11 7.81 48.13 5.38
CA LYS A 11 7.84 48.14 6.85
C LYS A 11 6.84 47.11 7.39
N PRO A 12 7.26 46.07 8.13
CA PRO A 12 6.32 45.16 8.79
C PRO A 12 5.63 45.91 9.94
N SER A 13 4.32 45.71 10.08
CA SER A 13 3.56 46.19 11.23
C SER A 13 4.14 45.63 12.53
N ALA A 14 4.61 46.51 13.40
CA ALA A 14 5.02 46.16 14.75
C ALA A 14 3.77 45.77 15.57
N ASN A 15 3.43 44.49 15.64
CA ASN A 15 2.74 43.91 16.81
C ASN A 15 2.55 42.38 16.87
N ASN A 16 3.04 41.58 15.91
CA ASN A 16 3.13 40.12 16.10
C ASN A 16 4.59 39.71 16.20
N ARG A 17 5.15 39.75 17.43
CA ARG A 17 6.35 38.96 17.73
C ARG A 17 5.92 37.50 17.92
N GLU A 18 5.56 36.84 16.84
CA GLU A 18 5.64 35.39 16.82
C GLU A 18 7.13 35.06 16.90
N HIS A 19 7.55 34.51 18.04
CA HIS A 19 8.90 34.03 18.22
C HIS A 19 9.15 32.94 17.18
N CYS A 20 9.88 33.30 16.13
CA CYS A 20 10.33 32.42 15.07
C CYS A 20 11.47 31.52 15.60
N SER A 21 11.23 30.82 16.72
CA SER A 21 12.13 29.80 17.24
C SER A 21 11.66 28.48 16.66
N THR A 22 12.30 28.02 15.59
CA THR A 22 12.20 26.61 15.23
C THR A 22 12.83 25.79 16.35
N PRO A 23 12.08 24.91 17.02
CA PRO A 23 12.64 24.04 18.04
C PRO A 23 13.52 23.03 17.32
N GLY A 24 14.83 23.30 17.23
CA GLY A 24 15.73 22.48 16.45
C GLY A 24 17.17 22.86 16.77
N ALA A 25 17.90 21.87 17.30
CA ALA A 25 19.31 21.93 17.67
C ALA A 25 19.64 22.69 18.96
N GLY A 26 19.73 21.91 20.04
CA GLY A 26 20.65 22.14 21.15
C GLY A 26 20.37 23.29 22.09
N ILE A 27 19.69 24.38 21.69
CA ILE A 27 19.52 25.58 22.51
C ILE A 27 18.08 26.09 22.38
N TYR A 28 17.44 26.39 23.51
CA TYR A 28 16.07 26.90 23.56
C TYR A 28 15.91 27.93 24.69
N GLU A 29 15.31 29.08 24.41
CA GLU A 29 14.96 30.06 25.46
C GLU A 29 13.50 29.87 25.87
N ASP A 30 13.26 29.63 27.16
CA ASP A 30 11.90 29.50 27.71
C ASP A 30 11.28 30.88 28.05
N SER A 31 9.99 30.87 28.33
CA SER A 31 9.20 32.04 28.74
C SER A 31 9.69 32.69 30.04
N ARG A 32 10.47 31.96 30.84
CA ARG A 32 11.12 32.44 32.09
C ARG A 32 12.52 33.00 31.83
N ARG A 33 12.93 33.13 30.57
CA ARG A 33 14.26 33.62 30.13
C ARG A 33 15.43 32.74 30.56
N ASN A 34 15.17 31.46 30.85
CA ASN A 34 16.24 30.48 30.99
C ASN A 34 16.67 30.01 29.61
N LEU A 35 17.98 29.80 29.45
CA LEU A 35 18.51 29.18 28.25
C LEU A 35 18.77 27.70 28.51
N TRP A 36 18.01 26.85 27.85
CA TRP A 36 18.11 25.40 27.93
C TRP A 36 19.04 24.89 26.83
N ILE A 37 20.01 24.07 27.21
CA ILE A 37 21.04 23.56 26.32
C ILE A 37 21.05 22.03 26.37
N GLY A 38 20.65 21.39 25.28
CA GLY A 38 20.73 19.96 25.07
C GLY A 38 22.09 19.58 24.49
N THR A 39 22.72 18.55 25.05
CA THR A 39 24.06 18.12 24.63
C THR A 39 24.07 16.68 24.13
N TYR A 40 25.14 16.31 23.44
CA TYR A 40 25.38 14.93 22.97
C TYR A 40 26.23 14.16 23.99
N GLY A 41 25.63 13.80 25.13
CA GLY A 41 26.25 12.96 26.17
C GLY A 41 26.44 13.64 27.52
N GLY A 42 26.29 14.96 27.61
CA GLY A 42 26.35 15.75 28.86
C GLY A 42 25.00 16.09 29.47
N GLY A 43 23.89 15.52 28.97
CA GLY A 43 22.54 15.78 29.45
C GLY A 43 21.97 17.13 29.03
N LEU A 44 21.05 17.63 29.87
CA LEU A 44 20.38 18.92 29.68
C LEU A 44 20.97 19.94 30.67
N SER A 45 21.33 21.10 30.17
CA SER A 45 21.82 22.21 31.00
C SER A 45 20.84 23.37 30.98
N LYS A 46 20.58 23.99 32.13
CA LYS A 46 19.80 25.22 32.28
C LYS A 46 20.77 26.34 32.65
N LEU A 47 20.85 27.38 31.83
CA LEU A 47 21.55 28.61 32.15
C LEU A 47 20.52 29.65 32.59
N ASP A 48 20.62 30.08 33.85
CA ASP A 48 19.97 31.28 34.29
C ASP A 48 20.72 32.48 33.70
N ARG A 49 20.06 33.21 32.79
CA ARG A 49 20.67 34.34 32.06
C ARG A 49 20.95 35.54 32.95
N GLN A 50 20.30 35.66 34.10
CA GLN A 50 20.50 36.79 35.02
C GLN A 50 21.73 36.57 35.89
N THR A 51 21.90 35.36 36.40
CA THR A 51 22.99 35.02 37.34
C THR A 51 24.21 34.43 36.64
N GLY A 52 24.05 33.90 35.43
CA GLY A 52 25.10 33.19 34.69
C GLY A 52 25.35 31.76 35.20
N ILE A 53 24.51 31.25 36.11
CA ILE A 53 24.68 29.94 36.74
C ILE A 53 24.14 28.85 35.82
N PHE A 54 24.94 27.79 35.66
CA PHE A 54 24.53 26.56 35.00
C PHE A 54 24.03 25.52 36.01
N THR A 55 22.87 24.94 35.74
CA THR A 55 22.36 23.73 36.41
C THR A 55 22.36 22.57 35.41
N HIS A 56 22.96 21.45 35.78
CA HIS A 56 23.07 20.27 34.91
C HIS A 56 22.12 19.16 35.37
N TYR A 57 21.31 18.66 34.44
CA TYR A 57 20.40 17.54 34.64
C TYR A 57 20.94 16.33 33.85
N LEU A 58 21.45 15.35 34.60
CA LEU A 58 22.05 14.12 34.08
C LEU A 58 21.14 12.92 34.33
N HIS A 59 21.21 11.95 33.43
CA HIS A 59 20.59 10.66 33.57
C HIS A 59 21.22 9.91 34.74
N GLN A 60 20.37 9.48 35.66
CA GLN A 60 20.72 8.65 36.81
C GLN A 60 19.92 7.35 36.69
N PRO A 61 20.58 6.20 36.43
CA PRO A 61 19.90 4.91 36.21
C PRO A 61 18.94 4.52 37.35
N ASP A 62 19.33 4.79 38.59
CA ASP A 62 18.57 4.42 39.79
C ASP A 62 17.47 5.44 40.16
N ASN A 63 17.38 6.56 39.45
CA ASN A 63 16.41 7.61 39.70
C ASN A 63 15.46 7.77 38.50
N PRO A 64 14.23 7.23 38.58
CA PRO A 64 13.25 7.32 37.48
C PRO A 64 12.75 8.75 37.21
N GLN A 65 13.05 9.70 38.10
CA GLN A 65 12.67 11.11 38.00
C GLN A 65 13.81 12.01 37.48
N SER A 66 14.97 11.44 37.14
CA SER A 66 16.02 12.14 36.38
C SER A 66 15.69 12.14 34.88
N ILE A 67 16.41 12.90 34.05
CA ILE A 67 16.27 12.80 32.59
C ILE A 67 16.55 11.36 32.12
N SER A 68 15.83 10.88 31.11
CA SER A 68 15.92 9.49 30.66
C SER A 68 17.19 9.14 29.86
N SER A 69 17.89 10.13 29.30
CA SER A 69 19.12 9.94 28.54
C SER A 69 19.93 11.22 28.51
N ASN A 70 21.26 11.09 28.43
CA ASN A 70 22.18 12.21 28.36
C ASN A 70 22.37 12.79 26.94
N ILE A 71 21.70 12.22 25.94
CA ILE A 71 21.73 12.71 24.57
C ILE A 71 20.38 13.37 24.27
N VAL A 72 20.39 14.70 24.23
CA VAL A 72 19.20 15.53 24.03
C VAL A 72 19.14 16.02 22.57
N TYR A 73 18.01 15.82 21.91
CA TYR A 73 17.81 16.21 20.50
C TYR A 73 16.82 17.36 20.33
N ALA A 74 15.78 17.43 21.16
CA ALA A 74 14.73 18.43 21.04
C ALA A 74 14.38 19.02 22.40
N ILE A 75 14.14 20.33 22.43
CA ILE A 75 13.66 21.07 23.59
C ILE A 75 12.55 21.99 23.09
N LEU A 76 11.42 22.00 23.79
CA LEU A 76 10.28 22.86 23.50
C LEU A 76 9.58 23.23 24.81
N GLU A 77 9.21 24.49 24.99
CA GLU A 77 8.19 24.86 25.98
C GLU A 77 6.84 24.97 25.29
N ASP A 78 5.83 24.24 25.77
CA ASP A 78 4.47 24.35 25.23
C ASP A 78 3.76 25.62 25.71
N SER A 79 2.64 25.96 25.07
CA SER A 79 1.81 27.11 25.43
C SER A 79 1.25 27.09 26.86
N ARG A 80 1.34 25.96 27.55
CA ARG A 80 0.90 25.79 28.94
C ARG A 80 2.07 25.93 29.93
N GLY A 81 3.27 26.25 29.44
CA GLY A 81 4.48 26.47 30.24
C GLY A 81 5.16 25.18 30.69
N ASN A 82 4.86 24.03 30.08
CA ASN A 82 5.58 22.78 30.32
C ASN A 82 6.79 22.71 29.40
N LEU A 83 7.94 22.35 29.97
CA LEU A 83 9.15 22.11 29.19
C LEU A 83 9.24 20.63 28.81
N TRP A 84 9.34 20.37 27.53
CA TRP A 84 9.44 19.06 26.90
C TRP A 84 10.84 18.84 26.35
N VAL A 85 11.39 17.65 26.60
CA VAL A 85 12.76 17.28 26.25
C VAL A 85 12.76 15.92 25.56
N GLY A 86 13.09 15.92 24.28
CA GLY A 86 13.22 14.74 23.44
C GLY A 86 14.65 14.22 23.48
N THR A 87 14.81 12.93 23.73
CA THR A 87 16.13 12.30 23.87
C THR A 87 16.37 11.22 22.84
N ARG A 88 17.66 10.88 22.63
CA ARG A 88 18.06 9.74 21.82
C ARG A 88 17.96 8.45 22.66
N GLY A 89 16.89 7.70 22.47
CA GLY A 89 16.71 6.37 23.06
C GLY A 89 16.18 6.35 24.49
N GLY A 90 15.81 7.51 25.06
CA GLY A 90 15.15 7.62 26.37
C GLY A 90 13.73 8.17 26.29
N GLY A 91 13.16 8.32 25.10
CA GLY A 91 11.82 8.85 24.87
C GLY A 91 11.69 10.34 25.14
N LEU A 92 10.45 10.74 25.47
CA LEU A 92 10.05 12.12 25.74
C LEU A 92 10.01 12.37 27.25
N ASN A 93 10.56 13.49 27.69
CA ASN A 93 10.56 13.89 29.09
C ASN A 93 9.80 15.21 29.26
N ARG A 94 8.99 15.32 30.30
CA ARG A 94 8.39 16.59 30.74
C ARG A 94 9.06 17.03 32.03
N PHE A 95 9.63 18.23 32.04
CA PHE A 95 10.28 18.82 33.20
C PHE A 95 9.25 19.56 34.07
N ASP A 96 9.29 19.28 35.36
CA ASP A 96 8.48 19.93 36.38
C ASP A 96 9.29 21.05 37.04
N TYR A 97 8.88 22.31 36.82
CA TYR A 97 9.59 23.48 37.34
C TYR A 97 9.56 23.62 38.87
N GLN A 98 8.59 22.99 39.57
CA GLN A 98 8.48 23.12 41.03
C GLN A 98 9.41 22.14 41.74
N THR A 99 9.47 20.91 41.22
CA THR A 99 10.24 19.82 41.84
C THR A 99 11.61 19.61 41.19
N GLU A 100 11.85 20.24 40.04
CA GLU A 100 13.00 20.04 39.16
C GLU A 100 13.21 18.57 38.76
N ARG A 101 12.12 17.85 38.54
CA ARG A 101 12.09 16.42 38.19
C ARG A 101 11.52 16.20 36.81
N PHE A 102 11.81 15.05 36.23
CA PHE A 102 11.33 14.64 34.92
C PHE A 102 10.27 13.56 35.04
N HIS A 103 9.17 13.74 34.31
CA HIS A 103 8.22 12.68 34.01
C HIS A 103 8.53 12.12 32.63
N ARG A 104 8.72 10.79 32.54
CA ARG A 104 9.20 10.12 31.32
C ARG A 104 8.05 9.42 30.58
N TYR A 105 8.01 9.59 29.28
CA TYR A 105 7.13 8.88 28.35
C TYR A 105 7.98 8.03 27.41
N LEU A 106 7.85 6.71 27.55
CA LEU A 106 8.66 5.71 26.84
C LEU A 106 7.80 4.90 25.88
N TYR A 107 8.45 4.28 24.90
CA TYR A 107 7.88 3.24 24.06
C TYR A 107 7.61 1.98 24.89
N SER A 108 6.45 1.37 24.64
CA SER A 108 6.11 0.04 25.11
C SER A 108 5.42 -0.72 23.98
N GLU A 109 5.93 -1.90 23.68
CA GLU A 109 5.36 -2.80 22.69
C GLU A 109 3.97 -3.31 23.12
N GLN A 110 3.78 -3.49 24.43
CA GLN A 110 2.53 -3.99 25.02
C GLN A 110 1.44 -2.90 25.09
N ASN A 111 1.81 -1.63 24.94
CA ASN A 111 0.87 -0.52 25.01
C ASN A 111 0.88 0.28 23.68
N PRO A 112 -0.12 0.08 22.79
CA PRO A 112 -0.21 0.80 21.52
C PRO A 112 -0.47 2.31 21.69
N GLN A 113 -0.85 2.76 22.89
CA GLN A 113 -1.06 4.16 23.24
C GLN A 113 0.16 4.81 23.93
N SER A 114 1.30 4.11 24.02
CA SER A 114 2.57 4.71 24.45
C SER A 114 3.29 5.39 23.28
N LEU A 115 4.42 6.04 23.50
CA LEU A 115 5.24 6.64 22.44
C LEU A 115 5.59 5.59 21.37
N SER A 116 5.73 5.95 20.09
CA SER A 116 6.02 4.96 19.03
C SER A 116 7.47 4.48 18.96
N ASN A 117 8.43 5.27 19.48
CA ASN A 117 9.84 4.90 19.61
C ASN A 117 10.56 5.85 20.58
N ASP A 118 11.57 5.34 21.29
CA ASP A 118 12.30 6.11 22.30
C ASP A 118 13.33 7.11 21.75
N LYS A 119 13.59 7.11 20.44
CA LYS A 119 14.44 8.13 19.81
C LYS A 119 13.54 9.25 19.28
N VAL A 120 13.38 10.29 20.09
CA VAL A 120 12.61 11.49 19.76
C VAL A 120 13.50 12.47 18.99
N MET A 121 13.10 12.80 17.76
CA MET A 121 13.85 13.62 16.82
C MET A 121 13.42 15.08 16.84
N CYS A 122 12.12 15.34 17.01
CA CYS A 122 11.57 16.68 17.08
C CYS A 122 10.31 16.72 17.94
N ILE A 123 10.00 17.91 18.46
CA ILE A 123 8.79 18.20 19.22
C ILE A 123 8.22 19.49 18.66
N PHE A 124 6.92 19.53 18.43
CA PHE A 124 6.23 20.67 17.85
C PHE A 124 4.88 20.86 18.52
N GLU A 125 4.51 22.09 18.86
CA GLU A 125 3.15 22.42 19.28
C GLU A 125 2.47 23.18 18.14
N ASP A 126 1.32 22.68 17.68
CA ASP A 126 0.57 23.35 16.62
C ASP A 126 -0.25 24.55 17.12
N SER A 127 -0.83 25.31 16.19
CA SER A 127 -1.67 26.47 16.46
C SER A 127 -2.89 26.14 17.35
N LYS A 128 -3.35 24.88 17.35
CA LYS A 128 -4.45 24.35 18.17
C LYS A 128 -3.99 23.81 19.52
N LYS A 129 -2.73 24.01 19.88
CA LYS A 129 -2.12 23.61 21.17
C LYS A 129 -2.09 22.10 21.36
N ARG A 130 -1.97 21.36 20.25
CA ARG A 130 -1.67 19.93 20.27
C ARG A 130 -0.18 19.73 20.18
N LEU A 131 0.32 18.82 20.99
CA LEU A 131 1.74 18.49 21.03
C LEU A 131 2.01 17.28 20.12
N TRP A 132 2.90 17.49 19.16
CA TRP A 132 3.33 16.53 18.16
C TRP A 132 4.78 16.13 18.42
N VAL A 133 5.05 14.83 18.35
CA VAL A 133 6.37 14.26 18.65
C VAL A 133 6.80 13.39 17.48
N GLY A 134 7.85 13.82 16.78
CA GLY A 134 8.47 13.07 15.70
C GLY A 134 9.53 12.11 16.22
N THR A 135 9.49 10.85 15.80
CA THR A 135 10.38 9.79 16.28
C THR A 135 11.15 9.11 15.14
N TYR A 136 12.21 8.38 15.49
CA TYR A 136 13.00 7.55 14.58
C TYR A 136 12.46 6.12 14.55
N GLY A 137 11.28 5.94 13.95
CA GLY A 137 10.50 4.69 13.97
C GLY A 137 9.10 4.94 14.54
N GLY A 138 8.06 4.68 13.76
CA GLY A 138 6.67 5.00 14.12
C GLY A 138 6.29 6.50 14.02
N ALA A 139 7.07 7.25 13.25
CA ALA A 139 6.85 8.55 12.63
C ALA A 139 6.35 9.70 13.51
N LEU A 140 5.04 9.86 13.69
CA LEU A 140 4.41 11.06 14.23
C LEU A 140 3.45 10.67 15.34
N ASN A 141 3.62 11.25 16.52
CA ASN A 141 2.81 10.98 17.70
C ASN A 141 2.09 12.24 18.14
N GLU A 142 0.77 12.20 18.26
CA GLU A 142 0.00 13.24 18.94
C GLU A 142 -0.15 12.88 20.40
N PHE A 143 0.28 13.77 21.29
CA PHE A 143 0.19 13.58 22.74
C PHE A 143 -1.15 14.08 23.29
N ASN A 144 -1.82 13.22 24.06
CA ASN A 144 -3.02 13.57 24.82
C ASN A 144 -2.61 13.95 26.27
N PRO A 145 -2.68 15.24 26.64
CA PRO A 145 -2.24 15.69 27.95
C PRO A 145 -3.17 15.29 29.10
N GLN A 146 -4.43 14.95 28.83
CA GLN A 146 -5.39 14.52 29.86
C GLN A 146 -5.11 13.09 30.32
N THR A 147 -4.77 12.19 29.40
CA THR A 147 -4.53 10.78 29.68
C THR A 147 -3.05 10.42 29.73
N GLY A 148 -2.16 11.28 29.24
CA GLY A 148 -0.73 10.99 29.11
C GLY A 148 -0.41 9.96 28.03
N THR A 149 -1.30 9.78 27.06
CA THR A 149 -1.18 8.77 26.00
C THR A 149 -0.87 9.38 24.64
N PHE A 150 -0.50 8.55 23.68
CA PHE A 150 -0.13 8.95 22.32
C PHE A 150 -1.02 8.30 21.28
N ARG A 151 -1.44 9.09 20.30
CA ARG A 151 -1.98 8.60 19.04
C ARG A 151 -0.85 8.55 18.01
N ARG A 152 -0.52 7.35 17.55
CA ARG A 152 0.58 7.08 16.60
C ARG A 152 0.08 7.14 15.17
N ILE A 153 0.86 7.75 14.29
CA ILE A 153 0.63 7.81 12.84
C ILE A 153 1.91 7.30 12.16
N SER A 154 1.79 6.30 11.29
CA SER A 154 2.94 5.60 10.68
C SER A 154 2.76 5.34 9.18
N GLU A 155 3.69 4.63 8.53
CA GLU A 155 3.61 4.25 7.11
C GLU A 155 2.29 3.54 6.76
N LYS A 156 1.75 2.73 7.67
CA LYS A 156 0.48 2.02 7.48
C LYS A 156 -0.73 2.97 7.37
N ASP A 157 -0.61 4.17 7.94
CA ASP A 157 -1.67 5.17 7.99
C ASP A 157 -1.56 6.16 6.82
N GLY A 158 -0.45 6.16 6.07
CA GLY A 158 -0.27 6.99 4.86
C GLY A 158 1.02 7.83 4.83
N LEU A 159 1.79 7.86 5.92
CA LEU A 159 3.08 8.54 5.91
C LEU A 159 4.08 7.87 4.94
N PRO A 160 4.98 8.62 4.31
CA PRO A 160 5.91 8.04 3.33
C PRO A 160 7.01 7.24 4.02
N ASN A 161 7.40 7.61 5.25
CA ASN A 161 8.38 6.90 6.04
C ASN A 161 8.16 7.06 7.55
N ASP A 162 8.55 6.04 8.32
CA ASP A 162 8.43 5.99 9.78
C ASP A 162 9.43 6.85 10.57
N VAL A 163 10.23 7.68 9.91
CA VAL A 163 11.15 8.62 10.56
C VAL A 163 10.69 10.05 10.29
N ALA A 164 10.37 10.80 11.34
CA ALA A 164 10.01 12.21 11.26
C ALA A 164 11.12 13.09 11.86
N TYR A 165 11.85 13.80 11.00
CA TYR A 165 12.98 14.64 11.41
C TYR A 165 12.59 16.03 11.89
N GLY A 166 11.53 16.59 11.31
CA GLY A 166 11.07 17.95 11.55
C GLY A 166 9.59 18.06 11.23
N ILE A 167 8.90 18.90 11.99
CA ILE A 167 7.47 19.17 11.86
C ILE A 167 7.30 20.69 11.82
N LEU A 168 6.58 21.18 10.82
CA LEU A 168 6.21 22.59 10.67
C LEU A 168 4.73 22.69 10.32
N GLU A 169 4.07 23.78 10.68
CA GLU A 169 2.66 24.01 10.36
C GLU A 169 2.53 25.10 9.28
N ASP A 170 1.66 24.89 8.29
CA ASP A 170 1.31 25.94 7.31
C ASP A 170 0.18 26.86 7.82
N SER A 171 -0.18 27.89 7.05
CA SER A 171 -1.24 28.83 7.42
C SER A 171 -2.65 28.23 7.42
N TYR A 172 -2.84 27.05 6.82
CA TYR A 172 -4.10 26.31 6.81
C TYR A 172 -4.21 25.33 7.98
N GLY A 173 -3.15 25.19 8.78
CA GLY A 173 -3.08 24.26 9.90
C GLY A 173 -2.73 22.83 9.49
N HIS A 174 -2.19 22.62 8.29
CA HIS A 174 -1.60 21.33 7.93
C HIS A 174 -0.17 21.24 8.47
N LEU A 175 0.22 20.03 8.85
CA LEU A 175 1.57 19.73 9.26
C LEU A 175 2.39 19.27 8.06
N TRP A 176 3.61 19.77 7.98
CA TRP A 176 4.62 19.40 7.00
C TRP A 176 5.73 18.65 7.73
N ILE A 177 6.01 17.42 7.29
CA ILE A 177 6.91 16.49 7.96
C ILE A 177 8.01 16.07 6.99
N SER A 178 9.28 16.27 7.35
CA SER A 178 10.42 15.75 6.59
C SER A 178 10.84 14.36 7.05
N THR A 179 11.11 13.46 6.10
CA THR A 179 11.36 12.03 6.37
C THR A 179 12.55 11.48 5.57
N ASN A 180 12.85 10.17 5.64
CA ASN A 180 13.83 9.55 4.73
C ASN A 180 13.28 9.22 3.33
N LYS A 181 11.96 9.34 3.10
CA LYS A 181 11.31 9.07 1.81
C LYS A 181 10.50 10.28 1.31
N GLY A 182 11.01 11.47 1.57
CA GLY A 182 10.46 12.73 1.10
C GLY A 182 9.79 13.57 2.19
N ILE A 183 8.91 14.47 1.77
CA ILE A 183 8.13 15.36 2.63
C ILE A 183 6.67 14.94 2.60
N CYS A 184 6.00 14.96 3.74
CA CYS A 184 4.57 14.72 3.85
C CYS A 184 3.85 16.00 4.29
N GLN A 185 2.77 16.36 3.61
CA GLN A 185 1.73 17.23 4.15
C GLN A 185 0.66 16.36 4.81
N PHE A 186 0.25 16.68 6.03
CA PHE A 186 -0.73 15.96 6.81
C PHE A 186 -1.79 16.94 7.34
N ASP A 187 -3.07 16.64 7.15
CA ASP A 187 -4.16 17.40 7.78
C ASP A 187 -4.54 16.79 9.14
N PRO A 188 -4.10 17.38 10.26
CA PRO A 188 -4.42 16.84 11.58
C PRO A 188 -5.88 17.07 12.00
N ASN A 189 -6.68 17.80 11.23
CA ASN A 189 -8.06 18.17 11.59
C ASN A 189 -9.11 17.29 10.92
N ALA A 190 -8.76 16.59 9.85
CA ALA A 190 -9.67 15.70 9.16
C ALA A 190 -10.03 14.48 10.06
N PRO A 191 -11.31 14.06 10.10
CA PRO A 191 -11.76 12.96 10.94
C PRO A 191 -11.12 11.64 10.50
N PHE A 192 -10.34 11.04 11.41
CA PHE A 192 -9.51 9.86 11.18
C PHE A 192 -10.31 8.54 10.98
N ASN A 193 -11.63 8.54 11.21
CA ASN A 193 -12.49 7.35 11.04
C ASN A 193 -12.58 6.86 9.57
N SER A 194 -11.99 7.58 8.62
CA SER A 194 -11.82 7.16 7.22
C SER A 194 -10.60 6.26 6.96
N LEU A 195 -9.71 6.05 7.95
CA LEU A 195 -8.50 5.22 7.80
C LEU A 195 -8.71 3.73 8.04
N SER A 196 -9.92 3.34 8.43
CA SER A 196 -10.31 1.95 8.35
C SER A 196 -10.42 1.58 6.87
N ARG A 197 -9.47 0.80 6.36
CA ARG A 197 -9.62 0.06 5.09
C ARG A 197 -11.03 -0.51 5.05
N LYS A 198 -11.94 0.08 4.26
CA LYS A 198 -13.26 -0.53 4.07
C LYS A 198 -13.00 -1.95 3.57
N PRO A 199 -13.72 -2.97 4.07
CA PRO A 199 -13.62 -4.32 3.54
C PRO A 199 -13.84 -4.39 2.02
N SER A 200 -14.53 -3.39 1.45
CA SER A 200 -14.82 -3.24 0.03
C SER A 200 -13.66 -2.77 -0.85
N GLY A 201 -12.45 -2.50 -0.30
CA GLY A 201 -11.30 -2.06 -1.10
C GLY A 201 -11.47 -0.68 -1.77
N GLU A 202 -12.50 0.07 -1.40
CA GLU A 202 -12.65 1.46 -1.80
C GLU A 202 -11.79 2.36 -0.91
N PHE A 203 -10.74 2.93 -1.51
CA PHE A 203 -10.00 4.05 -0.97
C PHE A 203 -10.98 5.22 -0.77
N GLN A 204 -11.46 5.43 0.46
CA GLN A 204 -11.92 6.76 0.83
C GLN A 204 -10.63 7.57 0.98
N SER A 205 -10.41 8.53 0.08
CA SER A 205 -9.13 9.18 -0.22
C SER A 205 -8.26 9.43 1.02
N LEU A 206 -7.33 8.51 1.32
CA LEU A 206 -6.16 8.84 2.16
C LEU A 206 -5.43 10.07 1.59
N ASP A 207 -5.57 10.32 0.29
CA ASP A 207 -5.07 11.50 -0.43
C ASP A 207 -5.60 12.85 0.10
N SER A 208 -6.73 12.88 0.82
CA SER A 208 -7.20 14.11 1.47
C SER A 208 -6.50 14.37 2.80
N LEU A 209 -5.97 13.32 3.44
CA LEU A 209 -5.34 13.41 4.76
C LEU A 209 -3.82 13.53 4.65
N PHE A 210 -3.21 12.80 3.73
CA PHE A 210 -1.77 12.78 3.49
C PHE A 210 -1.47 13.14 2.03
N ARG A 211 -0.45 13.97 1.83
CA ARG A 211 0.13 14.22 0.51
C ARG A 211 1.63 14.09 0.57
N ASN A 212 2.15 13.12 -0.19
CA ASN A 212 3.55 12.73 -0.15
C ASN A 212 4.30 13.29 -1.36
N PHE A 213 5.35 14.05 -1.07
CA PHE A 213 6.25 14.66 -2.04
C PHE A 213 7.59 13.93 -2.02
N THR A 214 8.16 13.64 -3.19
CA THR A 214 9.40 12.89 -3.42
C THR A 214 10.34 13.68 -4.34
N VAL A 215 11.50 13.13 -4.68
CA VAL A 215 12.43 13.73 -5.67
C VAL A 215 11.76 14.00 -7.03
N PHE A 216 10.79 13.17 -7.42
CA PHE A 216 10.00 13.42 -8.65
C PHE A 216 9.19 14.72 -8.55
N ASP A 217 9.00 15.25 -7.34
CA ASP A 217 8.34 16.52 -7.11
C ASP A 217 9.24 17.76 -7.14
N GLY A 218 10.55 17.56 -7.36
CA GLY A 218 11.54 18.62 -7.30
C GLY A 218 12.13 18.82 -5.90
N LEU A 219 11.96 17.85 -4.99
CA LEU A 219 12.71 17.84 -3.74
C LEU A 219 14.21 17.64 -3.98
N GLN A 220 15.05 18.17 -3.08
CA GLN A 220 16.51 18.03 -3.13
C GLN A 220 17.00 16.57 -3.16
N SER A 221 16.28 15.70 -2.44
CA SER A 221 16.46 14.26 -2.30
C SER A 221 15.20 13.72 -1.61
N ASN A 222 15.06 12.40 -1.56
CA ASN A 222 14.09 11.76 -0.68
C ASN A 222 14.56 11.78 0.78
N GLU A 223 15.87 11.83 1.03
CA GLU A 223 16.42 11.78 2.38
C GLU A 223 16.64 13.18 2.97
N PHE A 224 16.04 13.43 4.13
CA PHE A 224 16.16 14.67 4.92
C PHE A 224 16.94 14.44 6.21
N ASN A 225 17.38 15.52 6.86
CA ASN A 225 18.23 15.46 8.05
C ASN A 225 17.52 15.97 9.31
N GLY A 226 17.86 15.38 10.46
CA GLY A 226 17.40 15.82 11.77
C GLY A 226 17.87 17.23 12.10
N GLY A 227 16.96 18.05 12.65
CA GLY A 227 17.23 19.45 13.01
C GLY A 227 17.31 20.43 11.83
N ALA A 228 17.17 19.96 10.59
CA ALA A 228 17.26 20.79 9.40
C ALA A 228 15.87 21.23 8.89
N TYR A 229 15.15 22.02 9.68
CA TYR A 229 13.83 22.53 9.32
C TYR A 229 13.63 23.94 9.86
N PHE A 230 13.05 24.81 9.03
CA PHE A 230 12.81 26.21 9.36
C PHE A 230 11.56 26.73 8.66
N LYS A 231 10.75 27.54 9.36
CA LYS A 231 9.67 28.33 8.75
C LYS A 231 10.00 29.80 8.94
N SER A 232 10.05 30.56 7.85
CA SER A 232 10.27 32.00 7.89
C SER A 232 9.02 32.75 8.38
N GLN A 233 9.22 34.02 8.75
CA GLN A 233 8.12 34.92 9.11
C GLN A 233 7.13 35.16 7.96
N GLU A 234 7.58 35.03 6.71
CA GLU A 234 6.73 35.15 5.52
C GLU A 234 5.94 33.87 5.22
N GLY A 235 6.11 32.81 6.01
CA GLY A 235 5.43 31.53 5.83
C GLY A 235 6.15 30.54 4.92
N GLN A 236 7.29 30.92 4.31
CA GLN A 236 8.13 30.00 3.54
C GLN A 236 8.69 28.90 4.45
N ILE A 237 8.55 27.65 4.01
CA ILE A 237 9.06 26.47 4.69
C ILE A 237 10.38 26.05 4.04
N PHE A 238 11.33 25.62 4.86
CA PHE A 238 12.64 25.11 4.49
C PHE A 238 12.86 23.76 5.16
N PHE A 239 13.27 22.77 4.37
CA PHE A 239 13.72 21.47 4.86
C PHE A 239 15.07 21.12 4.23
N GLY A 240 16.07 20.87 5.06
CA GLY A 240 17.41 20.47 4.67
C GLY A 240 17.59 18.95 4.66
N GLY A 241 18.43 18.46 3.76
CA GLY A 241 18.77 17.05 3.67
C GLY A 241 20.18 16.83 3.18
N ILE A 242 20.41 15.67 2.57
CA ILE A 242 21.75 15.24 2.15
C ILE A 242 22.28 15.98 0.90
N ASN A 243 21.40 16.62 0.12
CA ASN A 243 21.74 17.27 -1.14
C ASN A 243 21.29 18.74 -1.18
N GLY A 244 21.51 19.45 -0.08
CA GLY A 244 21.11 20.85 0.10
C GLY A 244 19.78 20.99 0.84
N PHE A 245 18.92 21.90 0.40
CA PHE A 245 17.62 22.15 1.02
C PHE A 245 16.53 22.36 -0.01
N THR A 246 15.30 22.03 0.36
CA THR A 246 14.09 22.38 -0.38
C THR A 246 13.42 23.55 0.33
N SER A 247 12.95 24.54 -0.42
CA SER A 247 12.13 25.61 0.13
C SER A 247 10.90 25.85 -0.73
N PHE A 248 9.78 26.16 -0.10
CA PHE A 248 8.51 26.40 -0.80
C PHE A 248 7.54 27.18 0.08
N TYR A 249 6.53 27.76 -0.58
CA TYR A 249 5.37 28.37 0.06
C TYR A 249 4.20 27.41 -0.08
N PRO A 250 3.69 26.81 1.01
CA PRO A 250 2.58 25.85 0.96
C PRO A 250 1.38 26.35 0.16
N GLU A 251 1.02 27.63 0.34
CA GLU A 251 -0.11 28.27 -0.33
C GLU A 251 0.10 28.55 -1.82
N LYS A 252 1.32 28.46 -2.33
CA LYS A 252 1.64 28.66 -3.75
C LYS A 252 1.74 27.34 -4.53
N ILE A 253 1.63 26.19 -3.86
CA ILE A 253 1.65 24.88 -4.50
C ILE A 253 0.39 24.73 -5.37
N LYS A 254 0.60 24.43 -6.66
CA LYS A 254 -0.48 24.17 -7.61
C LYS A 254 -0.61 22.68 -7.83
N PHE A 255 -1.82 22.17 -7.58
CA PHE A 255 -2.15 20.76 -7.79
C PHE A 255 -2.76 20.52 -9.17
N ASN A 256 -2.41 19.39 -9.78
CA ASN A 256 -2.96 18.94 -11.04
C ASN A 256 -4.38 18.39 -10.83
N GLN A 257 -5.37 19.13 -11.30
CA GLN A 257 -6.78 18.72 -11.23
C GLN A 257 -7.25 17.93 -12.46
N LYS A 258 -6.36 17.64 -13.42
CA LYS A 258 -6.74 16.98 -14.67
C LYS A 258 -6.79 15.46 -14.50
N GLU A 259 -7.94 14.88 -14.83
CA GLU A 259 -8.10 13.44 -15.00
C GLU A 259 -7.25 12.94 -16.18
N PRO A 260 -6.35 11.97 -15.98
CA PRO A 260 -5.52 11.47 -17.07
C PRO A 260 -6.32 10.48 -17.93
N PRO A 261 -6.34 10.62 -19.26
CA PRO A 261 -6.91 9.58 -20.12
C PRO A 261 -6.02 8.34 -20.05
N VAL A 262 -6.66 7.17 -20.04
CA VAL A 262 -6.00 5.86 -19.94
C VAL A 262 -6.12 5.17 -21.29
N PHE A 263 -5.01 4.64 -21.78
CA PHE A 263 -4.97 3.90 -23.04
C PHE A 263 -4.33 2.54 -22.82
N LEU A 264 -4.85 1.54 -23.53
CA LEU A 264 -4.15 0.28 -23.70
C LEU A 264 -3.06 0.50 -24.76
N THR A 265 -1.83 0.12 -24.45
CA THR A 265 -0.65 0.43 -25.26
C THR A 265 -0.08 -0.80 -25.96
N ASP A 266 -0.18 -1.97 -25.34
CA ASP A 266 0.29 -3.22 -25.92
C ASP A 266 -0.59 -4.39 -25.47
N PHE A 267 -0.64 -5.43 -26.30
CA PHE A 267 -1.26 -6.70 -25.98
C PHE A 267 -0.30 -7.81 -26.37
N GLN A 268 0.05 -8.64 -25.39
CA GLN A 268 1.05 -9.68 -25.55
C GLN A 268 0.42 -11.05 -25.38
N ILE A 269 0.84 -12.01 -26.19
CA ILE A 269 0.54 -13.43 -26.01
C ILE A 269 1.87 -14.14 -25.75
N PHE A 270 1.94 -14.94 -24.68
CA PHE A 270 3.19 -15.58 -24.24
C PHE A 270 4.39 -14.60 -24.13
N ASN A 271 4.15 -13.41 -23.58
CA ASN A 271 5.13 -12.31 -23.42
C ASN A 271 5.74 -11.78 -24.74
N GLN A 272 5.02 -11.94 -25.86
CA GLN A 272 5.38 -11.33 -27.14
C GLN A 272 4.25 -10.43 -27.62
N SER A 273 4.58 -9.19 -27.97
CA SER A 273 3.63 -8.22 -28.51
C SER A 273 2.99 -8.76 -29.78
N VAL A 274 1.66 -8.68 -29.84
CA VAL A 274 0.89 -9.18 -30.98
C VAL A 274 0.98 -8.20 -32.14
N PRO A 275 1.38 -8.63 -33.35
CA PRO A 275 1.47 -7.75 -34.50
C PRO A 275 0.09 -7.25 -34.96
N ILE A 276 0.07 -6.10 -35.64
CA ILE A 276 -1.14 -5.47 -36.15
C ILE A 276 -1.25 -5.67 -37.67
N GLY A 277 -2.42 -6.04 -38.16
CA GLY A 277 -2.75 -6.16 -39.57
C GLY A 277 -2.33 -7.47 -40.24
N SER A 278 -1.11 -7.95 -39.98
CA SER A 278 -0.59 -9.21 -40.54
C SER A 278 0.34 -9.93 -39.57
N ALA A 279 0.25 -11.25 -39.52
CA ALA A 279 1.16 -12.13 -38.77
C ALA A 279 1.68 -13.27 -39.67
N PRO A 280 2.79 -13.94 -39.27
CA PRO A 280 3.21 -15.19 -39.87
C PRO A 280 2.06 -16.21 -39.93
N GLU A 281 2.10 -17.09 -40.93
CA GLU A 281 1.00 -18.01 -41.22
C GLU A 281 0.55 -18.80 -39.97
N GLY A 282 -0.74 -18.69 -39.63
CA GLY A 282 -1.33 -19.34 -38.44
C GLY A 282 -1.10 -18.62 -37.10
N SER A 283 -0.35 -17.52 -37.06
CA SER A 283 -0.15 -16.72 -35.85
C SER A 283 -1.25 -15.67 -35.68
N PHE A 284 -1.56 -15.35 -34.43
CA PHE A 284 -2.58 -14.36 -34.09
C PHE A 284 -2.10 -12.94 -34.33
N PHE A 285 -2.99 -12.08 -34.83
CA PHE A 285 -2.76 -10.67 -35.03
C PHE A 285 -3.98 -9.84 -34.62
N LEU A 286 -3.73 -8.58 -34.29
CA LEU A 286 -4.80 -7.61 -34.04
C LEU A 286 -5.21 -6.95 -35.35
N GLN A 287 -6.51 -6.75 -35.57
CA GLN A 287 -7.01 -6.06 -36.77
C GLN A 287 -6.68 -4.57 -36.77
N ARG A 288 -6.59 -3.96 -35.60
CA ARG A 288 -6.26 -2.55 -35.36
C ARG A 288 -5.42 -2.44 -34.09
N HIS A 289 -4.85 -1.27 -33.82
CA HIS A 289 -4.12 -1.04 -32.59
C HIS A 289 -5.03 -1.26 -31.36
N ILE A 290 -4.48 -1.81 -30.27
CA ILE A 290 -5.24 -2.21 -29.07
C ILE A 290 -6.05 -1.06 -28.46
N SER A 291 -5.55 0.18 -28.56
CA SER A 291 -6.23 1.40 -28.10
C SER A 291 -7.56 1.69 -28.81
N GLU A 292 -7.81 1.08 -29.98
CA GLU A 292 -9.03 1.26 -30.77
C GLU A 292 -9.94 0.02 -30.73
N MET A 293 -9.57 -1.00 -29.97
CA MET A 293 -10.31 -2.27 -29.91
C MET A 293 -11.18 -2.33 -28.65
N ASP A 294 -12.48 -2.52 -28.83
CA ASP A 294 -13.40 -2.79 -27.71
C ASP A 294 -13.45 -4.27 -27.34
N LYS A 295 -13.10 -5.15 -28.29
CA LYS A 295 -13.21 -6.60 -28.13
C LYS A 295 -12.10 -7.36 -28.88
N ILE A 296 -11.58 -8.40 -28.22
CA ILE A 296 -10.63 -9.37 -28.77
C ILE A 296 -11.16 -10.79 -28.59
N TYR A 297 -10.91 -11.63 -29.59
CA TYR A 297 -11.22 -13.06 -29.56
C TYR A 297 -9.91 -13.84 -29.46
N LEU A 298 -9.80 -14.68 -28.45
CA LEU A 298 -8.67 -15.59 -28.25
C LEU A 298 -9.13 -17.04 -28.45
N ASP A 299 -8.25 -17.88 -28.98
CA ASP A 299 -8.45 -19.32 -28.97
C ASP A 299 -8.00 -19.91 -27.63
N TYR A 300 -8.57 -21.05 -27.24
CA TYR A 300 -8.25 -21.70 -25.95
C TYR A 300 -6.76 -22.06 -25.78
N THR A 301 -5.99 -22.13 -26.87
CA THR A 301 -4.55 -22.39 -26.87
C THR A 301 -3.73 -21.16 -26.46
N GLN A 302 -4.31 -19.95 -26.55
CA GLN A 302 -3.70 -18.69 -26.17
C GLN A 302 -3.95 -18.41 -24.69
N SER A 303 -3.50 -19.35 -23.84
CA SER A 303 -3.87 -19.39 -22.43
C SER A 303 -3.15 -18.34 -21.58
N VAL A 304 -2.15 -17.66 -22.12
CA VAL A 304 -1.39 -16.61 -21.43
C VAL A 304 -1.37 -15.34 -22.26
N PHE A 305 -1.92 -14.28 -21.71
CA PHE A 305 -1.84 -12.95 -22.32
C PHE A 305 -1.51 -11.88 -21.28
N SER A 306 -0.90 -10.80 -21.75
CA SER A 306 -0.60 -9.62 -20.95
C SER A 306 -1.18 -8.38 -21.63
N ILE A 307 -1.64 -7.43 -20.82
CA ILE A 307 -2.19 -6.15 -21.28
C ILE A 307 -1.33 -5.05 -20.68
N GLU A 308 -0.77 -4.20 -21.55
CA GLU A 308 -0.06 -3.00 -21.15
C GLU A 308 -0.97 -1.78 -21.28
N PHE A 309 -0.82 -0.84 -20.35
CA PHE A 309 -1.58 0.40 -20.33
C PHE A 309 -0.76 1.58 -19.82
N ALA A 310 -1.15 2.77 -20.24
CA ALA A 310 -0.55 4.02 -19.79
C ALA A 310 -1.62 5.09 -19.54
N ALA A 311 -1.40 5.90 -18.51
CA ALA A 311 -2.15 7.11 -18.26
C ALA A 311 -1.36 8.31 -18.80
N LEU A 312 -1.96 9.10 -19.68
CA LEU A 312 -1.28 10.27 -20.26
C LEU A 312 -1.32 11.44 -19.29
N ASN A 313 -0.28 11.53 -18.47
CA ASN A 313 0.04 12.68 -17.65
C ASN A 313 1.51 13.05 -17.88
N PHE A 314 1.74 14.16 -18.58
CA PHE A 314 3.07 14.61 -18.97
C PHE A 314 3.80 15.38 -17.86
N THR A 315 3.11 15.75 -16.79
CA THR A 315 3.69 16.55 -15.71
C THR A 315 4.64 15.70 -14.85
N ARG A 316 4.16 14.53 -14.39
CA ARG A 316 4.90 13.55 -13.55
C ARG A 316 4.30 12.15 -13.72
N SER A 317 4.73 11.42 -14.75
CA SER A 317 4.13 10.14 -15.14
C SER A 317 4.48 8.98 -14.20
N GLU A 318 5.59 9.12 -13.47
CA GLU A 318 6.15 8.17 -12.51
C GLU A 318 5.29 8.04 -11.25
N LYS A 319 4.45 9.04 -10.98
CA LYS A 319 3.53 9.09 -9.85
C LYS A 319 2.10 8.70 -10.18
N ASN A 320 1.81 8.34 -11.42
CA ASN A 320 0.49 7.89 -11.79
C ASN A 320 0.18 6.58 -11.04
N GLN A 321 -1.02 6.52 -10.47
CA GLN A 321 -1.53 5.31 -9.84
C GLN A 321 -2.51 4.64 -10.79
N TYR A 322 -2.58 3.32 -10.76
CA TYR A 322 -3.49 2.55 -11.58
C TYR A 322 -4.30 1.62 -10.71
N ALA A 323 -5.52 1.34 -11.15
CA ALA A 323 -6.33 0.28 -10.58
C ALA A 323 -6.94 -0.54 -11.71
N TYR A 324 -6.86 -1.86 -11.62
CA TYR A 324 -7.37 -2.77 -12.64
C TYR A 324 -8.18 -3.92 -12.05
N ARG A 325 -9.06 -4.50 -12.85
CA ARG A 325 -9.76 -5.75 -12.55
C ARG A 325 -10.18 -6.47 -13.82
N LEU A 326 -10.39 -7.79 -13.72
CA LEU A 326 -10.92 -8.60 -14.80
C LEU A 326 -12.27 -9.20 -14.39
N LYS A 327 -13.36 -8.59 -14.84
CA LYS A 327 -14.71 -9.10 -14.62
C LYS A 327 -14.88 -10.44 -15.32
N GLY A 328 -15.51 -11.39 -14.63
CA GLY A 328 -15.65 -12.79 -15.08
C GLY A 328 -14.57 -13.73 -14.55
N PHE A 329 -13.48 -13.19 -13.98
CA PHE A 329 -12.45 -13.97 -13.28
C PHE A 329 -12.35 -13.57 -11.80
N GLN A 330 -12.21 -12.27 -11.53
CA GLN A 330 -12.19 -11.72 -10.17
C GLN A 330 -13.57 -11.15 -9.81
N ASN A 331 -13.98 -11.32 -8.55
CA ASN A 331 -15.11 -10.58 -7.97
C ASN A 331 -14.77 -9.08 -7.94
N SER A 332 -15.79 -8.22 -7.81
CA SER A 332 -15.83 -6.77 -8.08
C SER A 332 -14.72 -5.86 -7.52
N GLU A 333 -13.74 -6.37 -6.78
CA GLU A 333 -12.65 -5.62 -6.16
C GLU A 333 -11.61 -5.14 -7.20
N TRP A 334 -11.05 -3.96 -6.94
CA TRP A 334 -9.99 -3.35 -7.74
C TRP A 334 -8.61 -3.70 -7.17
N ASN A 335 -7.66 -4.04 -8.04
CA ASN A 335 -6.25 -4.19 -7.67
C ASN A 335 -5.51 -2.89 -7.97
N TYR A 336 -4.83 -2.31 -6.98
CA TYR A 336 -4.13 -1.02 -7.11
C TYR A 336 -2.62 -1.24 -7.26
N ILE A 337 -2.01 -0.49 -8.18
CA ILE A 337 -0.58 -0.55 -8.51
C ILE A 337 -0.05 0.85 -8.84
N THR A 338 1.26 1.07 -8.72
CA THR A 338 1.91 2.37 -8.98
C THR A 338 3.04 2.28 -10.00
N ASP A 339 3.81 1.20 -9.95
CA ASP A 339 5.03 0.97 -10.72
C ASP A 339 4.83 0.08 -11.96
N ARG A 340 3.85 -0.83 -11.91
CA ARG A 340 3.57 -1.79 -12.98
C ARG A 340 2.52 -1.26 -13.96
N ARG A 341 2.82 -1.44 -15.25
CA ARG A 341 1.95 -1.05 -16.37
C ARG A 341 1.54 -2.22 -17.25
N LEU A 342 2.02 -3.42 -16.94
CA LEU A 342 1.78 -4.67 -17.66
C LEU A 342 1.17 -5.69 -16.69
N ILE A 343 0.00 -6.22 -17.04
CA ILE A 343 -0.72 -7.21 -16.25
C ILE A 343 -0.89 -8.50 -17.05
N THR A 344 -0.50 -9.63 -16.46
CA THR A 344 -0.56 -10.95 -17.09
C THR A 344 -1.65 -11.81 -16.47
N TYR A 345 -2.45 -12.46 -17.32
CA TYR A 345 -3.41 -13.48 -16.93
C TYR A 345 -3.02 -14.82 -17.55
N THR A 346 -3.16 -15.90 -16.78
CA THR A 346 -2.78 -17.25 -17.19
C THR A 346 -3.94 -18.23 -16.99
N ASN A 347 -4.08 -19.17 -17.92
CA ASN A 347 -4.97 -20.32 -17.88
C ASN A 347 -6.43 -19.99 -17.52
N LEU A 348 -6.97 -18.93 -18.11
CA LEU A 348 -8.39 -18.60 -18.00
C LEU A 348 -9.24 -19.62 -18.76
N ASN A 349 -10.39 -19.96 -18.17
CA ASN A 349 -11.36 -20.84 -18.82
C ASN A 349 -11.99 -20.17 -20.07
N PRO A 350 -12.52 -20.93 -21.03
CA PRO A 350 -13.32 -20.37 -22.10
C PRO A 350 -14.50 -19.57 -21.55
N GLY A 351 -14.69 -18.36 -22.05
CA GLY A 351 -15.64 -17.41 -21.48
C GLY A 351 -15.47 -16.01 -22.02
N THR A 352 -16.31 -15.09 -21.52
CA THR A 352 -16.21 -13.66 -21.82
C THR A 352 -15.77 -12.93 -20.56
N TYR A 353 -14.72 -12.14 -20.70
CA TYR A 353 -14.11 -11.35 -19.64
C TYR A 353 -14.10 -9.88 -20.04
N VAL A 354 -14.16 -8.98 -19.06
CA VAL A 354 -14.00 -7.54 -19.30
C VAL A 354 -12.87 -7.04 -18.43
N PHE A 355 -11.77 -6.68 -19.07
CA PHE A 355 -10.67 -5.99 -18.43
C PHE A 355 -11.03 -4.52 -18.28
N GLU A 356 -10.90 -4.00 -17.06
CA GLU A 356 -11.13 -2.59 -16.76
C GLU A 356 -9.89 -2.05 -16.06
N VAL A 357 -9.42 -0.88 -16.50
CA VAL A 357 -8.32 -0.16 -15.88
C VAL A 357 -8.67 1.32 -15.75
N LYS A 358 -8.44 1.89 -14.57
CA LYS A 358 -8.54 3.32 -14.30
C LYS A 358 -7.21 3.83 -13.77
N ALA A 359 -6.98 5.14 -13.85
CA ALA A 359 -5.75 5.73 -13.36
C ALA A 359 -5.99 7.05 -12.65
N ALA A 360 -5.09 7.38 -11.73
CA ALA A 360 -4.95 8.70 -11.13
C ALA A 360 -3.71 9.41 -11.66
N ASN A 361 -3.78 10.74 -11.72
CA ASN A 361 -2.61 11.56 -11.98
C ASN A 361 -1.67 11.60 -10.75
N ASN A 362 -0.60 12.38 -10.86
CA ASN A 362 0.41 12.54 -9.81
C ASN A 362 -0.10 13.14 -8.48
N ASP A 363 -1.29 13.75 -8.49
CA ASP A 363 -1.92 14.40 -7.33
C ASP A 363 -3.18 13.63 -6.86
N GLY A 364 -3.37 12.39 -7.32
CA GLY A 364 -4.46 11.51 -6.87
C GLY A 364 -5.81 11.74 -7.53
N VAL A 365 -5.89 12.52 -8.62
CA VAL A 365 -7.15 12.73 -9.34
C VAL A 365 -7.43 11.55 -10.27
N TRP A 366 -8.42 10.74 -9.89
CA TRP A 366 -8.81 9.52 -10.58
C TRP A 366 -9.73 9.78 -11.78
N ASN A 367 -9.33 9.30 -12.96
CA ASN A 367 -10.23 9.10 -14.08
C ASN A 367 -11.02 7.80 -13.89
N THR A 368 -12.29 7.91 -13.52
CA THR A 368 -13.15 6.74 -13.27
C THR A 368 -13.69 6.07 -14.53
N LYS A 369 -13.66 6.76 -15.68
CA LYS A 369 -14.06 6.18 -16.98
C LYS A 369 -13.06 5.12 -17.43
N GLY A 370 -11.77 5.39 -17.27
CA GLY A 370 -10.70 4.45 -17.55
C GLY A 370 -10.67 3.95 -19.00
N ALA A 371 -10.09 2.75 -19.20
CA ALA A 371 -10.14 1.98 -20.44
C ALA A 371 -10.70 0.59 -20.17
N THR A 372 -11.41 0.05 -21.14
CA THR A 372 -12.04 -1.28 -21.04
C THR A 372 -11.75 -2.11 -22.28
N LEU A 373 -11.53 -3.41 -22.11
CA LEU A 373 -11.35 -4.36 -23.20
C LEU A 373 -12.11 -5.66 -22.92
N THR A 374 -12.99 -6.03 -23.84
CA THR A 374 -13.70 -7.32 -23.77
C THR A 374 -12.84 -8.43 -24.38
N ILE A 375 -12.61 -9.51 -23.63
CA ILE A 375 -11.78 -10.63 -24.06
C ILE A 375 -12.66 -11.87 -24.10
N VAL A 376 -12.77 -12.48 -25.27
CA VAL A 376 -13.60 -13.68 -25.50
C VAL A 376 -12.68 -14.86 -25.79
N ILE A 377 -12.55 -15.79 -24.85
CA ILE A 377 -11.78 -17.02 -25.03
C ILE A 377 -12.71 -18.10 -25.57
N LYS A 378 -12.49 -18.52 -26.82
CA LYS A 378 -13.29 -19.54 -27.49
C LYS A 378 -13.05 -20.92 -26.87
N PRO A 379 -14.10 -21.74 -26.68
CA PRO A 379 -13.92 -23.10 -26.17
C PRO A 379 -13.23 -23.99 -27.20
N PRO A 380 -12.44 -24.99 -26.75
CA PRO A 380 -11.93 -26.01 -27.64
C PRO A 380 -13.06 -26.83 -28.27
N PHE A 381 -12.79 -27.44 -29.43
CA PHE A 381 -13.82 -28.18 -30.16
C PHE A 381 -14.45 -29.30 -29.33
N TRP A 382 -13.72 -29.93 -28.42
CA TRP A 382 -14.27 -30.99 -27.55
C TRP A 382 -15.24 -30.49 -26.47
N MET A 383 -15.25 -29.19 -26.19
CA MET A 383 -16.22 -28.57 -25.29
C MET A 383 -17.50 -28.12 -26.00
N THR A 384 -17.56 -28.22 -27.33
CA THR A 384 -18.76 -27.87 -28.10
C THR A 384 -19.88 -28.89 -27.91
N TRP A 385 -21.13 -28.44 -28.05
CA TRP A 385 -22.32 -29.28 -27.84
C TRP A 385 -22.35 -30.49 -28.79
N TRP A 386 -21.98 -30.31 -30.06
CA TRP A 386 -22.01 -31.39 -31.04
C TRP A 386 -20.97 -32.46 -30.73
N PHE A 387 -19.78 -32.08 -30.27
CA PHE A 387 -18.74 -33.04 -29.89
C PHE A 387 -19.14 -33.81 -28.63
N ARG A 388 -19.76 -33.14 -27.66
CA ARG A 388 -20.32 -33.81 -26.47
C ARG A 388 -21.40 -34.82 -26.83
N ILE A 389 -22.28 -34.49 -27.79
CA ILE A 389 -23.29 -35.42 -28.31
C ILE A 389 -22.63 -36.59 -29.03
N LEU A 390 -21.66 -36.33 -29.90
CA LEU A 390 -20.92 -37.39 -30.60
C LEU A 390 -20.22 -38.32 -29.61
N GLY A 391 -19.55 -37.77 -28.59
CA GLY A 391 -18.93 -38.54 -27.52
C GLY A 391 -19.94 -39.37 -26.73
N ALA A 392 -21.12 -38.82 -26.42
CA ALA A 392 -22.19 -39.56 -25.76
C ALA A 392 -22.73 -40.70 -26.64
N LEU A 393 -22.91 -40.46 -27.95
CA LEU A 393 -23.34 -41.49 -28.91
C LEU A 393 -22.31 -42.61 -29.06
N ILE A 394 -21.01 -42.27 -29.13
CA ILE A 394 -19.92 -43.25 -29.14
C ILE A 394 -19.92 -44.06 -27.83
N GLY A 395 -20.09 -43.40 -26.68
CA GLY A 395 -20.21 -44.08 -25.38
C GLY A 395 -21.38 -45.05 -25.33
N LEU A 396 -22.55 -44.64 -25.84
CA LEU A 396 -23.73 -45.51 -25.95
C LEU A 396 -23.50 -46.67 -26.93
N ALA A 397 -22.84 -46.44 -28.06
CA ALA A 397 -22.50 -47.48 -29.03
C ALA A 397 -21.52 -48.51 -28.44
N ILE A 398 -20.52 -48.06 -27.67
CA ILE A 398 -19.59 -48.94 -26.93
C ILE A 398 -20.35 -49.74 -25.86
N ALA A 399 -21.21 -49.08 -25.07
CA ALA A 399 -22.03 -49.76 -24.08
C ALA A 399 -22.96 -50.81 -24.72
N TYR A 400 -23.56 -50.48 -25.87
CA TYR A 400 -24.42 -51.39 -26.63
C TYR A 400 -23.64 -52.58 -27.21
N THR A 401 -22.45 -52.35 -27.77
CA THR A 401 -21.59 -53.43 -28.29
C THR A 401 -21.08 -54.33 -27.17
N LEU A 402 -20.66 -53.79 -26.03
CA LEU A 402 -20.30 -54.57 -24.84
C LEU A 402 -21.50 -55.37 -24.29
N TYR A 403 -22.69 -54.77 -24.26
CA TYR A 403 -23.92 -55.45 -23.86
C TYR A 403 -24.27 -56.61 -24.79
N ARG A 404 -24.20 -56.40 -26.11
CA ARG A 404 -24.41 -57.44 -27.14
C ARG A 404 -23.36 -58.54 -27.05
N TYR A 405 -22.10 -58.17 -26.85
CA TYR A 405 -21.01 -59.14 -26.66
C TYR A 405 -21.24 -60.01 -25.42
N ARG A 406 -21.63 -59.40 -24.29
CA ARG A 406 -21.95 -60.11 -23.05
C ARG A 406 -23.14 -61.06 -23.22
N ILE A 407 -24.21 -60.64 -23.89
CA ILE A 407 -25.36 -61.52 -24.19
C ILE A 407 -24.92 -62.71 -25.05
N ASN A 408 -24.13 -62.47 -26.10
CA ASN A 408 -23.65 -63.54 -26.96
C ASN A 408 -22.74 -64.53 -26.19
N GLN A 409 -21.90 -64.05 -25.26
CA GLN A 409 -21.13 -64.91 -24.37
C GLN A 409 -22.02 -65.74 -23.43
N ILE A 410 -23.07 -65.14 -22.87
CA ILE A 410 -24.03 -65.85 -22.01
C ILE A 410 -24.76 -66.94 -22.81
N GLN A 411 -25.19 -66.63 -24.05
CA GLN A 411 -25.84 -67.61 -24.92
C GLN A 411 -24.91 -68.77 -25.29
N ARG A 412 -23.63 -68.50 -25.61
CA ARG A 412 -22.64 -69.54 -25.87
C ARG A 412 -22.42 -70.45 -24.65
N ARG A 413 -22.27 -69.89 -23.45
CA ARG A 413 -22.15 -70.67 -22.21
C ARG A 413 -23.40 -71.49 -21.91
N LYS A 414 -24.59 -70.96 -22.23
CA LYS A 414 -25.85 -71.69 -22.08
C LYS A 414 -25.90 -72.90 -23.02
N GLN A 415 -25.46 -72.74 -24.28
CA GLN A 415 -25.37 -73.86 -25.23
C GLN A 415 -24.35 -74.91 -24.79
N GLU A 416 -23.16 -74.50 -24.34
CA GLU A 416 -22.16 -75.42 -23.78
C GLU A 416 -22.71 -76.20 -22.57
N LEU A 417 -23.45 -75.54 -21.69
CA LEU A 417 -24.07 -76.16 -20.52
C LEU A 417 -25.21 -77.12 -20.91
N GLU A 418 -26.01 -76.77 -21.92
CA GLU A 418 -27.06 -77.65 -22.46
C GLU A 418 -26.46 -78.89 -23.12
N ASP A 419 -25.36 -78.75 -23.87
CA ASP A 419 -24.60 -79.86 -24.46
C ASP A 419 -24.00 -80.77 -23.37
N GLU A 420 -23.48 -80.19 -22.28
CA GLU A 420 -22.91 -80.94 -21.16
C GLU A 420 -23.99 -81.68 -20.36
N VAL A 421 -25.13 -81.04 -20.09
CA VAL A 421 -26.31 -81.69 -19.49
C VAL A 421 -26.83 -82.81 -20.38
N GLN A 422 -26.90 -82.63 -21.71
CA GLN A 422 -27.29 -83.70 -22.62
C GLN A 422 -26.31 -84.87 -22.59
N ARG A 423 -24.98 -84.61 -22.57
CA ARG A 423 -23.96 -85.66 -22.44
C ARG A 423 -24.08 -86.41 -21.11
N GLN A 424 -24.25 -85.72 -19.99
CA GLN A 424 -24.45 -86.36 -18.68
C GLN A 424 -25.77 -87.15 -18.62
N THR A 425 -26.85 -86.62 -19.19
CA THR A 425 -28.15 -87.32 -19.26
C THR A 425 -28.06 -88.58 -20.13
N ALA A 426 -27.31 -88.53 -21.23
CA ALA A 426 -27.01 -89.68 -22.06
C ALA A 426 -26.17 -90.73 -21.30
N GLN A 427 -25.15 -90.30 -20.54
CA GLN A 427 -24.35 -91.19 -19.68
C GLN A 427 -25.18 -91.84 -18.56
N ILE A 428 -26.06 -91.09 -17.88
CA ILE A 428 -26.98 -91.62 -16.86
C ILE A 428 -27.97 -92.62 -17.47
N ASN A 429 -28.50 -92.35 -18.67
CA ASN A 429 -29.36 -93.31 -19.38
C ASN A 429 -28.60 -94.58 -19.81
N GLN A 430 -27.31 -94.46 -20.13
CA GLN A 430 -26.44 -95.59 -20.43
C GLN A 430 -26.12 -96.41 -19.16
N GLN A 431 -25.87 -95.75 -18.01
CA GLN A 431 -25.74 -96.42 -16.70
C GLN A 431 -27.05 -97.09 -16.25
N LYS A 432 -28.22 -96.48 -16.48
CA LYS A 432 -29.54 -97.10 -16.24
C LYS A 432 -29.82 -98.31 -17.13
N LYS A 433 -29.27 -98.36 -18.35
CA LYS A 433 -29.32 -99.56 -19.20
C LYS A 433 -28.44 -100.70 -18.69
N ASN A 434 -27.33 -100.38 -18.01
CA ASN A 434 -26.46 -101.36 -17.36
C ASN A 434 -26.94 -101.78 -15.95
N PHE A 435 -27.88 -101.04 -15.34
CA PHE A 435 -28.57 -101.37 -14.10
C PHE A 435 -30.07 -101.61 -14.35
N ARG A 436 -30.42 -102.76 -14.93
CA ARG A 436 -31.75 -103.37 -14.74
C ARG A 436 -31.61 -104.76 -14.14
N PRO A 437 -32.40 -105.10 -13.10
CA PRO A 437 -32.14 -106.23 -12.22
C PRO A 437 -32.58 -107.55 -12.87
N PHE A 438 -31.78 -108.59 -12.68
CA PHE A 438 -32.18 -109.97 -12.88
C PHE A 438 -33.33 -110.32 -11.92
N TRP A 439 -34.56 -110.40 -12.44
CA TRP A 439 -35.66 -111.15 -11.84
C TRP A 439 -36.54 -111.73 -12.94
N THR A 440 -36.29 -112.99 -13.28
CA THR A 440 -37.29 -114.02 -13.66
C THR A 440 -36.64 -115.38 -13.38
N THR A 441 -36.91 -115.97 -12.21
CA THR A 441 -37.78 -117.16 -12.04
C THR A 441 -38.09 -117.29 -10.55
#